data_AF-X1NDW9-F1
#
_entry.id   AF-X1NDW9-F1
#
_cell.length_a   1.000
_cell.length_b   1.000
_cell.length_c   1.000
_cell.angle_alpha   90.00
_cell.angle_beta   90.00
_cell.angle_gamma   90.00
#
_symmetry.space_group_name_H-M   'P 1'
#
loop_
_entity.id
_entity.type
_entity.pdbx_description
1 polymer ?
#
loop_
_entity_poly.entity_id
_entity_poly.type
_entity_poly.pdbx_seq_one_letter_code
_entity_poly.pdbx_strand_id
1 'polypeptide(L)'
;VEEHITETERELERWDDLVKQHHSRLKEYEEIIAQRSTVEEGYAQLTEARRQNDELNQKLGLLVKLRDSKSQLEMSIERAQATLITEHKLAQSKITELEAIFQKLPKLKNELQQAEAQWQQLAEQEEMLSRKKQTSQELRMQVNYLESNKTRLEREIQEIQEKLDLLLTQNGATCPLCEAEVGRDGLKRIEAKYTTERDSKAGPLKSNQAELKQAQTGLTQIEKVKTEQESRLNSLRQEKEALENKRAQLTQLEEHITETERELERWDDLVKQHHSRLKEYE
;
A
#
# COMPACT_ATOMS: atom_id res chain seq x y z
N VAL A 1 72.35 -126.52 6.95
CA VAL A 1 72.47 -125.95 8.31
C VAL A 1 73.01 -124.53 8.24
N GLU A 2 74.12 -124.29 7.53
CA GLU A 2 74.70 -122.93 7.34
C GLU A 2 73.77 -121.95 6.59
N GLU A 3 73.07 -122.39 5.55
CA GLU A 3 72.15 -121.54 4.77
C GLU A 3 70.97 -121.01 5.62
N HIS A 4 70.39 -121.87 6.47
CA HIS A 4 69.35 -121.49 7.45
C HIS A 4 69.86 -120.54 8.54
N ILE A 5 71.15 -120.60 8.90
CA ILE A 5 71.76 -119.68 9.86
C ILE A 5 71.91 -118.29 9.24
N THR A 6 72.36 -118.19 7.97
CA THR A 6 72.49 -116.89 7.29
C THR A 6 71.16 -116.23 6.94
N GLU A 7 70.12 -117.03 6.68
CA GLU A 7 68.77 -116.52 6.43
C GLU A 7 68.13 -116.00 7.72
N THR A 8 68.29 -116.72 8.84
CA THR A 8 67.85 -116.24 10.16
C THR A 8 68.64 -115.01 10.64
N GLU A 9 69.92 -114.88 10.31
CA GLU A 9 70.72 -113.66 10.60
C GLU A 9 70.24 -112.44 9.81
N ARG A 10 69.93 -112.58 8.52
CA ARG A 10 69.35 -111.48 7.72
C ARG A 10 67.95 -111.09 8.16
N GLU A 11 67.17 -112.07 8.59
CA GLU A 11 65.85 -111.80 9.19
C GLU A 11 66.02 -111.05 10.51
N LEU A 12 66.95 -111.46 11.38
CA LEU A 12 67.28 -110.75 12.61
C LEU A 12 67.72 -109.30 12.36
N GLU A 13 68.56 -109.06 11.37
CA GLU A 13 69.03 -107.70 11.01
C GLU A 13 67.87 -106.83 10.50
N ARG A 14 66.99 -107.38 9.65
CA ARG A 14 65.77 -106.68 9.20
C ARG A 14 64.82 -106.36 10.36
N TRP A 15 64.64 -107.30 11.28
CA TRP A 15 63.82 -107.09 12.47
C TRP A 15 64.44 -106.05 13.40
N ASP A 16 65.77 -106.03 13.55
CA ASP A 16 66.49 -105.03 14.34
C ASP A 16 66.38 -103.62 13.74
N ASP A 17 66.49 -103.49 12.42
CA ASP A 17 66.27 -102.22 11.71
C ASP A 17 64.82 -101.73 11.83
N LEU A 18 63.84 -102.64 11.74
CA LEU A 18 62.43 -102.32 11.99
C LEU A 18 62.21 -101.86 13.43
N VAL A 19 62.83 -102.53 14.41
CA VAL A 19 62.76 -102.14 15.83
C VAL A 19 63.35 -100.74 16.03
N LYS A 20 64.50 -100.43 15.42
CA LYS A 20 65.12 -99.09 15.48
C LYS A 20 64.23 -98.00 14.88
N GLN A 21 63.62 -98.26 13.72
CA GLN A 21 62.69 -97.31 13.09
C GLN A 21 61.42 -97.11 13.91
N HIS A 22 60.87 -98.18 14.50
CA HIS A 22 59.72 -98.06 15.40
C HIS A 22 60.09 -97.31 16.67
N HIS A 23 61.29 -97.52 17.22
CA HIS A 23 61.78 -96.80 18.39
C HIS A 23 61.99 -95.31 18.12
N SER A 24 62.53 -94.93 16.95
CA SER A 24 62.68 -93.51 16.58
C SER A 24 61.33 -92.82 16.43
N ARG A 25 60.36 -93.47 15.78
CA ARG A 25 58.99 -92.95 15.66
C ARG A 25 58.27 -92.85 17.00
N LEU A 26 58.47 -93.82 17.89
CA LEU A 26 57.94 -93.77 19.25
C LEU A 26 58.51 -92.57 20.02
N LYS A 27 59.82 -92.31 19.89
CA LYS A 27 60.45 -91.15 20.52
C LYS A 27 59.90 -89.82 19.99
N GLU A 28 59.69 -89.70 18.68
CA GLU A 28 59.05 -88.51 18.08
C GLU A 28 57.62 -88.32 18.61
N TYR A 29 56.83 -89.40 18.72
CA TYR A 29 55.49 -89.32 19.30
C TYR A 29 55.51 -88.99 20.79
N GLU A 30 56.45 -89.54 21.56
CA GLU A 30 56.64 -89.21 22.98
C GLU A 30 57.00 -87.74 23.18
N GLU A 31 57.85 -87.17 22.31
CA GLU A 31 58.20 -85.74 22.34
C GLU A 31 56.98 -84.85 22.04
N ILE A 32 56.14 -85.23 21.07
CA ILE A 32 54.88 -84.51 20.78
C ILE A 32 53.89 -84.64 21.94
N ILE A 33 53.78 -85.83 22.53
CA ILE A 33 52.91 -86.08 23.70
C ILE A 33 53.40 -85.28 24.92
N ALA A 34 54.72 -85.17 25.11
CA ALA A 34 55.30 -84.35 26.18
C ALA A 34 54.96 -82.86 26.03
N GLN A 35 54.77 -82.37 24.80
CA GLN A 35 54.36 -80.99 24.50
C GLN A 35 52.83 -80.78 24.50
N ARG A 36 52.04 -81.84 24.70
CA ARG A 36 50.57 -81.81 24.60
C ARG A 36 49.94 -80.76 25.50
N SER A 37 50.38 -80.64 26.76
CA SER A 37 49.84 -79.64 27.69
C SER A 37 50.07 -78.22 27.18
N THR A 38 51.27 -77.92 26.68
CA THR A 38 51.61 -76.61 26.10
C THR A 38 50.76 -76.29 24.87
N VAL A 39 50.49 -77.29 24.02
CA VAL A 39 49.64 -77.13 22.83
C VAL A 39 48.18 -76.91 23.22
N GLU A 40 47.65 -77.68 24.18
CA GLU A 40 46.28 -77.53 24.69
C GLU A 40 46.09 -76.17 25.38
N GLU A 41 47.05 -75.72 26.19
CA GLU A 41 47.05 -74.39 26.81
C GLU A 41 47.11 -73.27 25.76
N GLY A 42 48.00 -73.38 24.77
CA GLY A 42 48.10 -72.41 23.68
C GLY A 42 46.82 -72.33 22.83
N TYR A 43 46.18 -73.47 22.57
CA TYR A 43 44.89 -73.52 21.86
C TYR A 43 43.75 -72.91 22.68
N ALA A 44 43.72 -73.14 23.99
CA ALA A 44 42.75 -72.51 24.89
C ALA A 44 42.92 -70.98 24.91
N GLN A 45 44.17 -70.50 25.00
CA GLN A 45 44.47 -69.07 24.92
C GLN A 45 44.07 -68.46 23.57
N LEU A 46 44.36 -69.13 22.45
CA LEU A 46 43.95 -68.68 21.12
C LEU A 46 42.43 -68.62 20.97
N THR A 47 41.71 -69.61 21.50
CA THR A 47 40.25 -69.68 21.44
C THR A 47 39.62 -68.55 22.26
N GLU A 48 40.14 -68.27 23.46
CA GLU A 48 39.68 -67.16 24.29
C GLU A 48 40.00 -65.80 23.64
N ALA A 49 41.21 -65.64 23.08
CA ALA A 49 41.58 -64.43 22.35
C ALA A 49 40.67 -64.19 21.12
N ARG A 50 40.29 -65.25 20.39
CA ARG A 50 39.32 -65.16 19.29
C ARG A 50 37.94 -64.74 19.79
N ARG A 51 37.45 -65.35 20.88
CA ARG A 51 36.17 -64.98 21.50
C ARG A 51 36.13 -63.50 21.88
N GLN A 52 37.20 -63.01 22.50
CA GLN A 52 37.32 -61.59 22.88
C GLN A 52 37.39 -60.68 21.65
N ASN A 53 38.10 -61.09 20.58
CA ASN A 53 38.15 -60.34 19.33
C ASN A 53 36.76 -60.23 18.68
N ASP A 54 36.00 -61.33 18.63
CA ASP A 54 34.63 -61.33 18.11
C ASP A 54 33.70 -60.42 18.92
N GLU A 55 33.81 -60.45 20.26
CA GLU A 55 33.04 -59.57 21.14
C GLU A 55 33.38 -58.09 20.92
N LEU A 56 34.67 -57.76 20.77
CA LEU A 56 35.13 -56.41 20.45
C LEU A 56 34.66 -55.95 19.07
N ASN A 57 34.68 -56.83 18.06
CA ASN A 57 34.17 -56.52 16.72
C ASN A 57 32.66 -56.25 16.74
N GLN A 58 31.88 -57.01 17.52
CA GLN A 58 30.45 -56.75 17.70
C GLN A 58 30.21 -55.38 18.37
N LYS A 59 30.95 -55.07 19.44
CA LYS A 59 30.86 -53.76 20.11
C LYS A 59 31.28 -52.61 19.20
N LEU A 60 32.33 -52.79 18.40
CA LEU A 60 32.76 -51.81 17.40
C LEU A 60 31.65 -51.57 16.35
N GLY A 61 31.01 -52.63 15.87
CA GLY A 61 29.88 -52.51 14.95
C GLY A 61 28.70 -51.71 15.54
N LEU A 62 28.39 -51.91 16.83
CA LEU A 62 27.36 -51.12 17.54
C LEU A 62 27.79 -49.66 17.71
N LEU A 63 29.05 -49.40 18.06
CA LEU A 63 29.58 -48.04 18.20
C LEU A 63 29.55 -47.27 16.89
N VAL A 64 29.88 -47.91 15.77
CA VAL A 64 29.80 -47.28 14.43
C VAL A 64 28.35 -46.93 14.11
N LYS A 65 27.39 -47.85 14.32
CA LYS A 65 25.96 -47.55 14.11
C LYS A 65 25.47 -46.37 14.96
N LEU A 66 25.84 -46.34 16.24
CA LEU A 66 25.48 -45.24 17.13
C LEU A 66 26.13 -43.92 16.71
N ARG A 67 27.38 -43.95 16.26
CA ARG A 67 28.07 -42.77 15.71
C ARG A 67 27.38 -42.26 14.44
N ASP A 68 26.99 -43.16 13.54
CA ASP A 68 26.29 -42.80 12.31
C ASP A 68 24.92 -42.19 12.63
N SER A 69 24.15 -42.80 13.54
CA SER A 69 22.88 -42.24 14.01
C SER A 69 23.06 -40.88 14.69
N LYS A 70 24.11 -40.71 15.51
CA LYS A 70 24.43 -39.43 16.14
C LYS A 70 24.72 -38.37 15.08
N SER A 71 25.56 -38.67 14.09
CA SER A 71 25.88 -37.74 13.01
C SER A 71 24.65 -37.38 12.17
N GLN A 72 23.76 -38.33 11.89
CA GLN A 72 22.49 -38.06 11.21
C GLN A 72 21.59 -37.13 12.02
N LEU A 73 21.50 -37.33 13.34
CA LEU A 73 20.74 -36.47 14.24
C LEU A 73 21.36 -35.06 14.30
N GLU A 74 22.68 -34.94 14.43
CA GLU A 74 23.40 -33.66 14.41
C GLU A 74 23.12 -32.90 13.11
N MET A 75 23.23 -33.56 11.95
CA MET A 75 22.89 -32.94 10.66
C MET A 75 21.42 -32.53 10.56
N SER A 76 20.50 -33.29 11.16
CA SER A 76 19.08 -32.93 11.17
C SER A 76 18.80 -31.70 12.04
N ILE A 77 19.49 -31.59 13.17
CA ILE A 77 19.41 -30.46 14.09
C ILE A 77 19.99 -29.21 13.40
N GLU A 78 21.15 -29.30 12.78
CA GLU A 78 21.76 -28.18 12.06
C GLU A 78 20.87 -27.66 10.93
N ARG A 79 20.24 -28.57 10.17
CA ARG A 79 19.27 -28.19 9.13
C ARG A 79 18.05 -27.48 9.72
N ALA A 80 17.47 -28.03 10.78
CA ALA A 80 16.32 -27.42 11.44
C ALA A 80 16.65 -26.04 12.03
N GLN A 81 17.82 -25.89 12.65
CA GLN A 81 18.31 -24.61 13.16
C GLN A 81 18.50 -23.60 12.02
N ALA A 82 19.10 -24.02 10.90
CA ALA A 82 19.26 -23.15 9.74
C ALA A 82 17.91 -22.67 9.19
N THR A 83 16.93 -23.57 9.05
CA THR A 83 15.57 -23.21 8.63
C THR A 83 14.93 -22.21 9.59
N LEU A 84 14.98 -22.48 10.90
CA LEU A 84 14.41 -21.58 11.92
C LEU A 84 15.06 -20.19 11.89
N ILE A 85 16.38 -20.11 11.72
CA ILE A 85 17.10 -18.83 11.61
C ILE A 85 16.65 -18.06 10.37
N THR A 86 16.44 -18.74 9.24
CA THR A 86 15.96 -18.08 8.02
C THR A 86 14.53 -17.58 8.17
N GLU A 87 13.64 -18.37 8.77
CA GLU A 87 12.25 -17.97 9.05
C GLU A 87 12.21 -16.79 10.03
N HIS A 88 13.00 -16.83 11.11
CA HIS A 88 13.11 -15.74 12.05
C HIS A 88 13.60 -14.45 11.39
N LYS A 89 14.63 -14.51 10.53
CA LYS A 89 15.10 -13.33 9.78
C LYS A 89 14.02 -12.74 8.87
N LEU A 90 13.25 -13.59 8.20
CA LEU A 90 12.17 -13.16 7.31
C LEU A 90 11.01 -12.52 8.10
N ALA A 91 10.65 -13.10 9.24
CA ALA A 91 9.68 -12.51 10.16
C ALA A 91 10.19 -11.17 10.72
N GLN A 92 11.45 -11.08 11.14
CA GLN A 92 12.07 -9.85 11.64
C GLN A 92 12.06 -8.74 10.57
N SER A 93 12.43 -9.04 9.32
CA SER A 93 12.35 -8.04 8.25
C SER A 93 10.91 -7.57 8.03
N LYS A 94 9.95 -8.49 8.09
CA LYS A 94 8.54 -8.14 7.95
C LYS A 94 8.05 -7.24 9.08
N ILE A 95 8.42 -7.53 10.33
CA ILE A 95 8.15 -6.68 11.49
C ILE A 95 8.68 -5.26 11.25
N THR A 96 9.95 -5.13 10.84
CA THR A 96 10.55 -3.80 10.63
C THR A 96 9.89 -2.98 9.52
N GLU A 97 9.47 -3.63 8.43
CA GLU A 97 8.69 -2.98 7.37
C GLU A 97 7.36 -2.44 7.91
N LEU A 98 6.68 -3.23 8.74
CA LEU A 98 5.38 -2.89 9.31
C LEU A 98 5.49 -1.77 10.35
N GLU A 99 6.50 -1.83 11.23
CA GLU A 99 6.80 -0.75 12.17
C GLU A 99 7.06 0.58 11.44
N ALA A 100 7.80 0.55 10.32
CA ALA A 100 8.07 1.74 9.52
C ALA A 100 6.78 2.33 8.88
N ILE A 101 5.82 1.49 8.52
CA ILE A 101 4.50 1.93 8.03
C ILE A 101 3.68 2.50 9.18
N PHE A 102 3.64 1.82 10.33
CA PHE A 102 2.93 2.27 11.52
C PHE A 102 3.39 3.66 11.98
N GLN A 103 4.70 3.93 11.93
CA GLN A 103 5.27 5.24 12.25
C GLN A 103 4.81 6.37 11.30
N LYS A 104 4.43 6.03 10.05
CA LYS A 104 3.94 7.01 9.06
C LYS A 104 2.43 7.27 9.18
N LEU A 105 1.68 6.32 9.74
CA LEU A 105 0.21 6.36 9.85
C LEU A 105 -0.32 7.63 10.56
N PRO A 106 0.25 8.10 11.68
CA PRO A 106 -0.23 9.33 12.32
C PRO A 106 -0.14 10.58 11.43
N LYS A 107 0.91 10.69 10.61
CA LYS A 107 1.08 11.81 9.68
C LYS A 107 -0.01 11.78 8.62
N LEU A 108 -0.26 10.60 8.05
CA LEU A 108 -1.28 10.39 7.04
C LEU A 108 -2.69 10.65 7.58
N LYS A 109 -2.96 10.25 8.83
CA LYS A 109 -4.23 10.53 9.52
C LYS A 109 -4.45 12.04 9.77
N ASN A 110 -3.40 12.76 10.13
CA ASN A 110 -3.47 14.22 10.28
C ASN A 110 -3.71 14.91 8.92
N GLU A 111 -3.04 14.48 7.85
CA GLU A 111 -3.29 14.97 6.50
C GLU A 111 -4.75 14.74 6.07
N LEU A 112 -5.32 13.58 6.42
CA LEU A 112 -6.73 13.28 6.18
C LEU A 112 -7.68 14.22 6.94
N GLN A 113 -7.44 14.46 8.23
CA GLN A 113 -8.28 15.36 9.01
C GLN A 113 -8.22 16.80 8.48
N GLN A 114 -7.03 17.26 8.07
CA GLN A 114 -6.88 18.57 7.43
C GLN A 114 -7.66 18.65 6.11
N ALA A 115 -7.59 17.59 5.30
CA ALA A 115 -8.36 17.48 4.06
C ALA A 115 -9.89 17.52 4.31
N GLU A 116 -10.39 16.79 5.30
CA GLU A 116 -11.82 16.80 5.67
C GLU A 116 -12.28 18.20 6.13
N ALA A 117 -11.45 18.92 6.89
CA ALA A 117 -11.76 20.30 7.28
C ALA A 117 -11.81 21.24 6.06
N GLN A 118 -10.88 21.08 5.12
CA GLN A 118 -10.91 21.81 3.85
C GLN A 118 -12.16 21.50 3.01
N TRP A 119 -12.70 20.28 3.09
CA TRP A 119 -13.94 19.91 2.40
C TRP A 119 -15.16 20.64 2.95
N GLN A 120 -15.27 20.79 4.27
CA GLN A 120 -16.37 21.55 4.88
C GLN A 120 -16.32 23.02 4.44
N GLN A 121 -15.11 23.60 4.38
CA GLN A 121 -14.93 24.95 3.85
C GLN A 121 -15.30 25.06 2.36
N LEU A 122 -15.10 24.01 1.57
CA LEU A 122 -15.48 23.99 0.16
C LEU A 122 -17.00 24.10 -0.02
N ALA A 123 -17.78 23.37 0.78
CA ALA A 123 -19.24 23.42 0.74
C ALA A 123 -19.77 24.84 1.03
N GLU A 124 -19.20 25.52 2.02
CA GLU A 124 -19.52 26.92 2.32
C GLU A 124 -19.19 27.85 1.14
N GLN A 125 -18.03 27.65 0.48
CA GLN A 125 -17.63 28.43 -0.69
C GLN A 125 -18.56 28.20 -1.90
N GLU A 126 -19.07 26.99 -2.08
CA GLU A 126 -20.04 26.66 -3.13
C GLU A 126 -21.39 27.33 -2.89
N GLU A 127 -21.88 27.34 -1.64
CA GLU A 127 -23.11 28.04 -1.28
C GLU A 127 -22.98 29.56 -1.49
N MET A 128 -21.85 30.13 -1.08
CA MET A 128 -21.55 31.56 -1.30
C MET A 128 -21.50 31.90 -2.80
N LEU A 129 -20.93 31.02 -3.63
CA LEU A 129 -20.93 31.21 -5.08
C LEU A 129 -22.36 31.13 -5.64
N SER A 130 -23.18 30.20 -5.16
CA SER A 130 -24.59 30.06 -5.57
C SER A 130 -25.38 31.34 -5.28
N ARG A 131 -25.24 31.92 -4.08
CA ARG A 131 -25.84 33.20 -3.72
C ARG A 131 -25.38 34.33 -4.65
N LYS A 132 -24.08 34.42 -4.94
CA LYS A 132 -23.54 35.42 -5.88
C LYS A 132 -24.08 35.24 -7.30
N LYS A 133 -24.27 34.01 -7.77
CA LYS A 133 -24.88 33.71 -9.08
C LYS A 133 -26.31 34.24 -9.14
N GLN A 134 -27.10 34.05 -8.08
CA GLN A 134 -28.46 34.57 -7.99
C GLN A 134 -28.46 36.11 -8.04
N THR A 135 -27.62 36.78 -7.22
CA THR A 135 -27.53 38.25 -7.25
C THR A 135 -27.09 38.80 -8.60
N SER A 136 -26.21 38.09 -9.32
CA SER A 136 -25.80 38.47 -10.69
C SER A 136 -26.96 38.36 -11.68
N GLN A 137 -27.80 37.33 -11.56
CA GLN A 137 -29.00 37.19 -12.39
C GLN A 137 -30.01 38.31 -12.11
N GLU A 138 -30.23 38.65 -10.83
CA GLU A 138 -31.11 39.76 -10.43
C GLU A 138 -30.63 41.11 -10.98
N LEU A 139 -29.34 41.42 -10.85
CA LEU A 139 -28.75 42.63 -11.42
C LEU A 139 -28.84 42.66 -12.95
N ARG A 140 -28.64 41.53 -13.64
CA ARG A 140 -28.84 41.46 -15.10
C ARG A 140 -30.27 41.79 -15.50
N MET A 141 -31.25 41.24 -14.78
CA MET A 141 -32.66 41.57 -15.03
C MET A 141 -32.94 43.06 -14.78
N GLN A 142 -32.38 43.63 -13.72
CA GLN A 142 -32.51 45.06 -13.41
C GLN A 142 -31.88 45.95 -14.49
N VAL A 143 -30.68 45.60 -14.98
CA VAL A 143 -30.00 46.31 -16.08
C VAL A 143 -30.88 46.28 -17.34
N ASN A 144 -31.37 45.12 -17.76
CA ASN A 144 -32.23 44.99 -18.93
C ASN A 144 -33.52 45.81 -18.82
N TYR A 145 -34.12 45.85 -17.62
CA TYR A 145 -35.30 46.66 -17.34
C TYR A 145 -35.00 48.16 -17.42
N LEU A 146 -33.91 48.61 -16.80
CA LEU A 146 -33.50 50.01 -16.82
C LEU A 146 -33.14 50.47 -18.24
N GLU A 147 -32.44 49.65 -19.03
CA GLU A 147 -32.13 49.93 -20.44
C GLU A 147 -33.41 50.07 -21.29
N SER A 148 -34.38 49.18 -21.09
CA SER A 148 -35.68 49.25 -21.79
C SER A 148 -36.44 50.52 -21.40
N ASN A 149 -36.44 50.90 -20.13
CA ASN A 149 -37.08 52.13 -19.67
C ASN A 149 -36.36 53.39 -20.17
N LYS A 150 -35.02 53.38 -20.18
CA LYS A 150 -34.19 54.47 -20.74
C LYS A 150 -34.56 54.71 -22.21
N THR A 151 -34.54 53.67 -23.03
CA THR A 151 -34.88 53.78 -24.46
C THR A 151 -36.33 54.22 -24.71
N ARG A 152 -37.27 53.84 -23.82
CA ARG A 152 -38.65 54.35 -23.86
C ARG A 152 -38.70 55.85 -23.56
N LEU A 153 -38.09 56.30 -22.45
CA LEU A 153 -38.08 57.71 -22.05
C LEU A 153 -37.35 58.60 -23.07
N GLU A 154 -36.25 58.12 -23.65
CA GLU A 154 -35.52 58.81 -24.72
C GLU A 154 -36.40 59.02 -25.96
N ARG A 155 -37.15 58.00 -26.39
CA ARG A 155 -38.12 58.14 -27.49
C ARG A 155 -39.24 59.12 -27.15
N GLU A 156 -39.85 59.02 -25.98
CA GLU A 156 -40.93 59.93 -25.57
C GLU A 156 -40.45 61.39 -25.49
N ILE A 157 -39.23 61.63 -25.00
CA ILE A 157 -38.64 62.98 -24.97
C ILE A 157 -38.34 63.46 -26.38
N GLN A 158 -37.81 62.61 -27.25
CA GLN A 158 -37.53 62.93 -28.64
C GLN A 158 -38.82 63.30 -29.41
N GLU A 159 -39.90 62.53 -29.25
CA GLU A 159 -41.20 62.82 -29.84
C GLU A 159 -41.77 64.17 -29.36
N ILE A 160 -41.59 64.52 -28.07
CA ILE A 160 -41.99 65.83 -27.54
C ILE A 160 -41.09 66.95 -28.11
N GLN A 161 -39.79 66.70 -28.24
CA GLN A 161 -38.84 67.66 -28.80
C GLN A 161 -39.16 67.96 -30.27
N GLU A 162 -39.46 66.94 -31.07
CA GLU A 162 -39.89 67.12 -32.47
C GLU A 162 -41.20 67.94 -32.57
N LYS A 163 -42.17 67.69 -31.67
CA LYS A 163 -43.39 68.50 -31.58
C LYS A 163 -43.10 69.97 -31.21
N LEU A 164 -42.16 70.20 -30.29
CA LEU A 164 -41.72 71.55 -29.91
C LEU A 164 -41.01 72.26 -31.08
N ASP A 165 -40.13 71.56 -31.80
CA ASP A 165 -39.39 72.11 -32.94
C ASP A 165 -40.34 72.52 -34.08
N LEU A 166 -41.38 71.71 -34.35
CA LEU A 166 -42.44 72.05 -35.31
C LEU A 166 -43.24 73.29 -34.90
N LEU A 167 -43.50 73.48 -33.60
CA LEU A 167 -44.20 74.65 -33.06
C LEU A 167 -43.34 75.93 -33.16
N LEU A 168 -42.03 75.83 -32.94
CA LEU A 168 -41.09 76.96 -32.97
C LEU A 168 -40.76 77.44 -34.40
N THR A 169 -40.91 76.58 -35.40
CA THR A 169 -40.57 76.89 -36.79
C THR A 169 -41.66 77.68 -37.53
N GLN A 170 -42.89 77.78 -36.98
CA GLN A 170 -44.01 78.51 -37.61
C GLN A 170 -44.23 79.93 -37.05
N ASN A 171 -44.45 80.90 -37.94
CA ASN A 171 -44.74 82.31 -37.62
C ASN A 171 -46.25 82.70 -37.72
N GLY A 172 -47.16 81.73 -37.65
CA GLY A 172 -48.61 81.89 -37.87
C GLY A 172 -49.48 81.90 -36.59
N ALA A 173 -50.81 81.99 -36.76
CA ALA A 173 -51.82 81.87 -35.70
C ALA A 173 -52.45 80.46 -35.61
N THR A 174 -51.92 79.53 -36.39
CA THR A 174 -52.47 78.19 -36.64
C THR A 174 -51.53 77.14 -36.06
N CYS A 175 -52.07 76.07 -35.49
CA CYS A 175 -51.30 74.98 -34.92
C CYS A 175 -50.76 74.03 -36.01
N PRO A 176 -49.45 73.76 -36.10
CA PRO A 176 -48.88 72.81 -37.05
C PRO A 176 -49.23 71.34 -36.80
N LEU A 177 -49.72 71.00 -35.60
CA LEU A 177 -49.98 69.61 -35.20
C LEU A 177 -51.42 69.15 -35.49
N CYS A 178 -52.36 70.08 -35.55
CA CYS A 178 -53.79 69.80 -35.71
C CYS A 178 -54.53 70.81 -36.60
N GLU A 179 -53.81 71.75 -37.22
CA GLU A 179 -54.33 72.78 -38.14
C GLU A 179 -55.38 73.74 -37.54
N ALA A 180 -55.60 73.71 -36.23
CA ALA A 180 -56.55 74.58 -35.54
C ALA A 180 -56.04 76.02 -35.40
N GLU A 181 -56.92 77.01 -35.53
CA GLU A 181 -56.62 78.42 -35.23
C GLU A 181 -56.59 78.65 -33.71
N VAL A 182 -55.41 78.89 -33.15
CA VAL A 182 -55.21 79.01 -31.69
C VAL A 182 -54.69 80.39 -31.28
N GLY A 183 -54.23 81.21 -32.23
CA GLY A 183 -53.59 82.50 -31.96
C GLY A 183 -52.22 82.36 -31.28
N ARG A 184 -51.48 83.47 -31.22
CA ARG A 184 -50.10 83.48 -30.65
C ARG A 184 -50.07 83.09 -29.17
N ASP A 185 -51.07 83.48 -28.39
CA ASP A 185 -51.15 83.14 -26.97
C ASP A 185 -51.59 81.69 -26.72
N GLY A 186 -52.32 81.08 -27.67
CA GLY A 186 -52.63 79.65 -27.65
C GLY A 186 -51.40 78.80 -27.95
N LEU A 187 -50.60 79.20 -28.94
CA LEU A 187 -49.32 78.55 -29.27
C LEU A 187 -48.34 78.57 -28.08
N LYS A 188 -48.16 79.73 -27.42
CA LYS A 188 -47.32 79.84 -26.22
C LYS A 188 -47.77 78.94 -25.07
N ARG A 189 -49.09 78.75 -24.89
CA ARG A 189 -49.63 77.83 -23.87
C ARG A 189 -49.37 76.37 -24.21
N ILE A 190 -49.45 76.01 -25.49
CA ILE A 190 -49.17 74.65 -25.97
C ILE A 190 -47.68 74.35 -25.85
N GLU A 191 -46.83 75.30 -26.25
CA GLU A 191 -45.38 75.24 -26.07
C GLU A 191 -45.03 75.00 -24.58
N ALA A 192 -45.51 75.86 -23.68
CA ALA A 192 -45.26 75.73 -22.25
C ALA A 192 -45.71 74.38 -21.66
N LYS A 193 -46.82 73.80 -22.16
CA LYS A 193 -47.28 72.46 -21.77
C LYS A 193 -46.29 71.38 -22.21
N TYR A 194 -45.88 71.38 -23.47
CA TYR A 194 -44.91 70.39 -23.97
C TYR A 194 -43.52 70.56 -23.35
N THR A 195 -43.09 71.79 -23.05
CA THR A 195 -41.84 72.04 -22.31
C THR A 195 -41.92 71.44 -20.91
N THR A 196 -43.04 71.64 -20.21
CA THR A 196 -43.26 71.07 -18.87
C THR A 196 -43.31 69.53 -18.91
N GLU A 197 -43.98 68.96 -19.92
CA GLU A 197 -44.04 67.51 -20.11
C GLU A 197 -42.65 66.92 -20.39
N ARG A 198 -41.86 67.53 -21.28
CA ARG A 198 -40.46 67.15 -21.54
C ARG A 198 -39.63 67.18 -20.26
N ASP A 199 -39.69 68.28 -19.52
CA ASP A 199 -38.88 68.48 -18.32
C ASP A 199 -39.28 67.49 -17.20
N SER A 200 -40.57 67.17 -17.09
CA SER A 200 -41.09 66.14 -16.18
C SER A 200 -40.59 64.73 -16.50
N LYS A 201 -40.28 64.42 -17.77
CA LYS A 201 -39.70 63.13 -18.20
C LYS A 201 -38.18 63.12 -18.14
N ALA A 202 -37.53 64.28 -18.24
CA ALA A 202 -36.07 64.41 -18.14
C ALA A 202 -35.54 64.04 -16.74
N GLY A 203 -36.28 64.32 -15.67
CA GLY A 203 -35.94 63.90 -14.31
C GLY A 203 -35.85 62.37 -14.15
N PRO A 204 -36.93 61.62 -14.46
CA PRO A 204 -36.93 60.16 -14.48
C PRO A 204 -35.85 59.55 -15.37
N LEU A 205 -35.56 60.15 -16.54
CA LEU A 205 -34.48 59.68 -17.42
C LEU A 205 -33.11 59.77 -16.74
N LYS A 206 -32.82 60.90 -16.06
CA LYS A 206 -31.57 61.08 -15.32
C LYS A 206 -31.45 60.10 -14.15
N SER A 207 -32.53 59.87 -13.39
CA SER A 207 -32.55 58.87 -12.30
C SER A 207 -32.28 57.47 -12.84
N ASN A 208 -32.99 57.08 -13.90
CA ASN A 208 -32.81 55.78 -14.54
C ASN A 208 -31.38 55.59 -15.06
N GLN A 209 -30.79 56.59 -15.70
CA GLN A 209 -29.40 56.52 -16.16
C GLN A 209 -28.40 56.39 -15.00
N ALA A 210 -28.66 57.00 -13.85
CA ALA A 210 -27.82 56.85 -12.66
C ALA A 210 -27.94 55.43 -12.06
N GLU A 211 -29.17 54.93 -11.90
CA GLU A 211 -29.46 53.57 -11.44
C GLU A 211 -28.89 52.52 -12.38
N LEU A 212 -28.95 52.75 -13.70
CA LEU A 212 -28.40 51.86 -14.72
C LEU A 212 -26.88 51.74 -14.57
N LYS A 213 -26.18 52.87 -14.44
CA LYS A 213 -24.73 52.89 -14.21
C LYS A 213 -24.34 52.19 -12.92
N GLN A 214 -25.12 52.38 -11.85
CA GLN A 214 -24.90 51.69 -10.58
C GLN A 214 -25.10 50.18 -10.72
N ALA A 215 -26.19 49.74 -11.35
CA ALA A 215 -26.49 48.33 -11.55
C ALA A 215 -25.47 47.64 -12.48
N GLN A 216 -25.02 48.31 -13.55
CA GLN A 216 -23.96 47.83 -14.44
C GLN A 216 -22.62 47.70 -13.70
N THR A 217 -22.26 48.68 -12.87
CA THR A 217 -21.02 48.62 -12.07
C THR A 217 -21.08 47.47 -11.07
N GLY A 218 -22.20 47.32 -10.34
CA GLY A 218 -22.42 46.20 -9.44
C GLY A 218 -22.37 44.84 -10.14
N LEU A 219 -22.95 44.74 -11.34
CA LEU A 219 -22.93 43.51 -12.12
C LEU A 219 -21.50 43.12 -12.52
N THR A 220 -20.72 44.06 -13.07
CA THR A 220 -19.32 43.78 -13.46
C THR A 220 -18.45 43.37 -12.28
N GLN A 221 -18.67 43.95 -11.10
CA GLN A 221 -17.94 43.60 -9.89
C GLN A 221 -18.29 42.19 -9.40
N ILE A 222 -19.58 41.84 -9.39
CA ILE A 222 -20.03 40.50 -8.99
C ILE A 222 -19.56 39.44 -9.99
N GLU A 223 -19.58 39.72 -11.29
CA GLU A 223 -19.10 38.80 -12.33
C GLU A 223 -17.61 38.50 -12.19
N LYS A 224 -16.78 39.52 -11.92
CA LYS A 224 -15.34 39.31 -11.65
C LYS A 224 -15.12 38.38 -10.45
N VAL A 225 -15.74 38.70 -9.32
CA VAL A 225 -15.62 37.89 -8.08
C VAL A 225 -16.14 36.47 -8.31
N LYS A 226 -17.22 36.30 -9.09
CA LYS A 226 -17.75 34.99 -9.46
C LYS A 226 -16.73 34.17 -10.25
N THR A 227 -16.09 34.75 -11.27
CA THR A 227 -15.10 34.04 -12.09
C THR A 227 -13.86 33.62 -11.29
N GLU A 228 -13.36 34.48 -10.40
CA GLU A 228 -12.25 34.17 -9.50
C GLU A 228 -12.62 33.08 -8.48
N GLN A 229 -13.83 33.14 -7.93
CA GLN A 229 -14.31 32.14 -6.99
C GLN A 229 -14.61 30.80 -7.68
N GLU A 230 -15.08 30.80 -8.93
CA GLU A 230 -15.28 29.59 -9.75
C GLU A 230 -13.96 28.88 -10.07
N SER A 231 -12.92 29.63 -10.47
CA SER A 231 -11.61 29.03 -10.75
C SER A 231 -10.99 28.42 -9.49
N ARG A 232 -11.08 29.13 -8.35
CA ARG A 232 -10.62 28.62 -7.05
C ARG A 232 -11.40 27.39 -6.58
N LEU A 233 -12.72 27.37 -6.75
CA LEU A 233 -13.53 26.19 -6.45
C LEU A 233 -13.16 25.00 -7.34
N ASN A 234 -12.87 25.24 -8.62
CA ASN A 234 -12.47 24.17 -9.52
C ASN A 234 -11.11 23.56 -9.14
N SER A 235 -10.12 24.38 -8.75
CA SER A 235 -8.84 23.85 -8.25
C SER A 235 -9.03 23.06 -6.95
N LEU A 236 -9.85 23.56 -6.03
CA LEU A 236 -10.14 22.85 -4.78
C LEU A 236 -10.92 21.55 -5.00
N ARG A 237 -11.77 21.46 -6.03
CA ARG A 237 -12.44 20.21 -6.42
C ARG A 237 -11.46 19.16 -6.95
N GLN A 238 -10.48 19.58 -7.74
CA GLN A 238 -9.42 18.68 -8.21
C GLN A 238 -8.55 18.19 -7.04
N GLU A 239 -8.21 19.10 -6.12
CA GLU A 239 -7.50 18.74 -4.89
C GLU A 239 -8.32 17.78 -4.02
N LYS A 240 -9.65 17.99 -3.93
CA LYS A 240 -10.58 17.06 -3.27
C LYS A 240 -10.51 15.66 -3.88
N GLU A 241 -10.62 15.52 -5.19
CA GLU A 241 -10.57 14.21 -5.85
C GLU A 241 -9.23 13.51 -5.60
N ALA A 242 -8.12 14.25 -5.61
CA ALA A 242 -6.81 13.72 -5.25
C ALA A 242 -6.75 13.25 -3.78
N LEU A 243 -7.37 13.99 -2.86
CA LEU A 243 -7.45 13.65 -1.43
C LEU A 243 -8.36 12.46 -1.16
N GLU A 244 -9.49 12.31 -1.86
CA GLU A 244 -10.37 11.14 -1.78
C GLU A 244 -9.65 9.87 -2.24
N ASN A 245 -8.87 9.96 -3.32
CA ASN A 245 -8.04 8.85 -3.77
C ASN A 245 -6.96 8.48 -2.73
N LYS A 246 -6.29 9.48 -2.14
CA LYS A 246 -5.34 9.23 -1.04
C LYS A 246 -6.02 8.62 0.18
N ARG A 247 -7.22 9.07 0.54
CA ARG A 247 -8.00 8.49 1.64
C ARG A 247 -8.29 7.01 1.41
N ALA A 248 -8.73 6.64 0.21
CA ALA A 248 -8.98 5.23 -0.12
C ALA A 248 -7.71 4.38 0.01
N GLN A 249 -6.56 4.90 -0.45
CA GLN A 249 -5.26 4.25 -0.27
C GLN A 249 -4.87 4.11 1.21
N LEU A 250 -5.16 5.12 2.03
CA LEU A 250 -4.88 5.08 3.47
C LEU A 250 -5.75 4.05 4.19
N THR A 251 -7.04 3.99 3.90
CA THR A 251 -7.93 2.98 4.49
C THR A 251 -7.45 1.57 4.15
N GLN A 252 -7.04 1.33 2.89
CA GLN A 252 -6.46 0.04 2.50
C GLN A 252 -5.16 -0.26 3.26
N LEU A 253 -4.28 0.73 3.42
CA LEU A 253 -3.05 0.56 4.20
C LEU A 253 -3.35 0.28 5.67
N GLU A 254 -4.31 0.96 6.28
CA GLU A 254 -4.74 0.71 7.66
C GLU A 254 -5.27 -0.71 7.83
N GLU A 255 -6.13 -1.19 6.91
CA GLU A 255 -6.61 -2.57 6.93
C GLU A 255 -5.46 -3.58 6.83
N HIS A 256 -4.54 -3.39 5.88
CA HIS A 256 -3.35 -4.23 5.75
C HIS A 256 -2.46 -4.22 7.00
N ILE A 257 -2.32 -3.06 7.66
CA ILE A 257 -1.56 -2.96 8.92
C ILE A 257 -2.26 -3.77 10.01
N THR A 258 -3.57 -3.63 10.19
CA THR A 258 -4.28 -4.40 11.22
C THR A 258 -4.25 -5.91 10.97
N GLU A 259 -4.27 -6.34 9.71
CA GLU A 259 -4.16 -7.75 9.35
C GLU A 259 -2.76 -8.28 9.65
N THR A 260 -1.74 -7.51 9.29
CA THR A 260 -0.36 -7.88 9.53
C THR A 260 0.03 -7.82 11.01
N GLU A 261 -0.51 -6.90 11.81
CA GLU A 261 -0.36 -6.90 13.28
C GLU A 261 -0.88 -8.21 13.89
N ARG A 262 -2.04 -8.71 13.43
CA ARG A 262 -2.59 -10.01 13.88
C ARG A 262 -1.71 -11.17 13.45
N GLU A 263 -1.11 -11.11 12.26
CA GLU A 263 -0.16 -12.13 11.82
C GLU A 263 1.11 -12.12 12.66
N LEU A 264 1.64 -10.94 13.00
CA LEU A 264 2.81 -10.81 13.86
C LEU A 264 2.56 -11.39 15.26
N GLU A 265 1.42 -11.08 15.87
CA GLU A 265 1.04 -11.62 17.17
C GLU A 265 0.97 -13.15 17.15
N ARG A 266 0.40 -13.73 16.08
CA ARG A 266 0.39 -15.20 15.88
C ARG A 266 1.79 -15.79 15.77
N TRP A 267 2.69 -15.14 15.03
CA TRP A 267 4.07 -15.62 14.88
C TRP A 267 4.85 -15.51 16.20
N ASP A 268 4.68 -14.43 16.95
CA ASP A 268 5.31 -14.26 18.26
C ASP A 268 4.84 -15.35 19.26
N ASP A 269 3.55 -15.68 19.24
CA ASP A 269 3.02 -16.78 20.04
C ASP A 269 3.55 -18.15 19.62
N LEU A 270 3.68 -18.41 18.31
CA LEU A 270 4.29 -19.65 17.81
C LEU A 270 5.75 -19.78 18.25
N VAL A 271 6.53 -18.69 18.16
CA VAL A 271 7.92 -18.68 18.62
C VAL A 271 8.00 -18.97 20.12
N LYS A 272 7.14 -18.35 20.94
CA LYS A 272 7.07 -18.64 22.38
C LYS A 272 6.76 -20.12 22.66
N GLN A 273 5.81 -20.72 21.92
CA GLN A 273 5.47 -22.14 22.05
C GLN A 273 6.63 -23.06 21.64
N HIS A 274 7.33 -22.76 20.55
CA HIS A 274 8.50 -23.53 20.15
C HIS A 274 9.64 -23.41 21.17
N HIS A 275 9.85 -22.21 21.72
CA HIS A 275 10.85 -21.97 22.76
C HIS A 275 10.52 -22.71 24.06
N SER A 276 9.25 -22.75 24.48
CA SER A 276 8.84 -23.53 25.66
C SER A 276 9.02 -25.03 25.44
N ARG A 277 8.65 -25.55 24.26
CA ARG A 277 8.87 -26.97 23.92
C ARG A 277 10.34 -27.34 23.90
N LEU A 278 11.22 -26.47 23.40
CA LEU A 278 12.67 -26.72 23.42
C LEU A 278 13.21 -26.81 24.85
N LYS A 279 12.74 -25.96 25.77
CA LYS A 279 13.09 -26.04 27.19
C LYS A 279 12.60 -27.31 27.90
N GLU A 280 11.55 -27.96 27.40
CA GLU A 280 11.08 -29.24 27.95
C GLU A 280 11.98 -30.42 27.54
N TYR A 281 12.83 -30.25 26.53
CA TYR A 281 13.77 -31.26 26.03
C TYR A 281 15.23 -31.05 26.48
N GLU A 282 15.53 -29.93 27.15
CA GLU A 282 16.80 -29.67 27.85
C GLU A 282 16.76 -30.22 29.28
#